data_AF-A0A1D6GTB3-F1
#
_entry.id   AF-A0A1D6GTB3-F1
#
_cell.length_a   1.000
_cell.length_b   1.000
_cell.length_c   1.000
_cell.angle_alpha   90.00
_cell.angle_beta   90.00
_cell.angle_gamma   90.00
#
_symmetry.space_group_name_H-M   'P 1'
#
loop_
_entity.id
_entity.type
_entity.pdbx_description
1 polymer ?
#
loop_
_entity_poly.entity_id
_entity_poly.type
_entity_poly.pdbx_seq_one_letter_code
_entity_poly.pdbx_strand_id
1 'polypeptide(L)'
;MQKQGQAPFDSSAVDNMRRLLEHAGVPGHIYPLSLLCYEVMPPHNRYCTSLVLIVEKEIGEQRVISFHGAGLSVTEEINYGDITAHTKNADEGRELFTNTLYNSVVNQYNVLKSAIFRDRGAAVSNNVISLSQPWR
;
A
#
# COMPACT_ATOMS: atom_id res chain seq x y z
N MET A 1 11.04 2.48 -18.10
CA MET A 1 10.78 2.74 -16.67
C MET A 1 9.49 2.04 -16.29
N GLN A 2 9.52 0.94 -15.55
CA GLN A 2 8.30 0.32 -15.04
C GLN A 2 7.63 1.25 -14.05
N LYS A 3 6.33 1.51 -14.24
CA LYS A 3 5.51 2.22 -13.26
C LYS A 3 5.36 1.32 -12.03
N GLN A 4 6.24 1.48 -11.05
CA GLN A 4 6.06 0.90 -9.72
C GLN A 4 4.88 1.61 -9.05
N GLY A 5 3.74 0.93 -9.04
CA GLY A 5 2.50 1.29 -8.37
C GLY A 5 2.12 0.21 -7.36
N GLN A 6 1.08 0.46 -6.57
CA GLN A 6 0.58 -0.53 -5.60
C GLN A 6 0.05 -1.77 -6.34
N ALA A 7 0.31 -2.95 -5.78
CA ALA A 7 -0.29 -4.18 -6.28
C ALA A 7 -1.80 -4.18 -5.94
N PRO A 8 -2.67 -4.65 -6.85
CA PRO A 8 -4.10 -4.68 -6.61
C PRO A 8 -4.42 -5.56 -5.40
N PHE A 9 -5.44 -5.17 -4.63
CA PHE A 9 -5.93 -5.96 -3.50
C PHE A 9 -6.78 -7.14 -3.98
N ASP A 10 -6.67 -8.27 -3.27
CA ASP A 10 -7.61 -9.38 -3.39
C ASP A 10 -8.83 -9.09 -2.50
N SER A 11 -9.99 -8.89 -3.14
CA SER A 11 -11.23 -8.55 -2.46
C SER A 11 -11.69 -9.64 -1.48
N SER A 12 -11.33 -10.90 -1.73
CA SER A 12 -11.64 -12.02 -0.84
C SER A 12 -10.81 -11.94 0.45
N ALA A 13 -9.54 -11.56 0.34
CA ALA A 13 -8.66 -11.40 1.51
C ALA A 13 -9.12 -10.22 2.38
N VAL A 14 -9.49 -9.10 1.75
CA VAL A 14 -10.04 -7.93 2.47
C VAL A 14 -11.34 -8.28 3.18
N ASP A 15 -12.26 -8.97 2.50
CA ASP A 15 -13.53 -9.39 3.09
C ASP A 15 -13.34 -10.38 4.25
N ASN A 16 -12.42 -11.33 4.12
CA ASN A 16 -12.12 -12.26 5.20
C ASN A 16 -11.67 -11.54 6.47
N MET A 17 -10.79 -10.53 6.34
CA MET A 17 -10.35 -9.72 7.48
C MET A 17 -11.50 -8.93 8.10
N ARG A 18 -12.38 -8.35 7.28
CA ARG A 18 -13.59 -7.66 7.76
C ARG A 18 -14.51 -8.61 8.53
N ARG A 19 -14.78 -9.79 8.00
CA ARG A 19 -15.65 -10.79 8.63
C ARG A 19 -15.10 -11.29 9.96
N LEU A 20 -13.78 -11.48 10.04
CA LEU A 20 -13.12 -11.82 11.30
C LEU A 20 -13.34 -10.74 12.36
N LEU A 21 -13.26 -9.46 11.99
CA LEU A 21 -13.54 -8.35 12.90
C LEU A 21 -15.01 -8.35 13.37
N GLU A 22 -15.97 -8.55 12.47
CA GLU A 22 -17.39 -8.60 12.82
C GLU A 22 -17.74 -9.74 13.78
N HIS A 23 -17.06 -10.89 13.63
CA HIS A 23 -17.29 -12.06 14.47
C HIS A 23 -16.39 -12.12 15.72
N ALA A 24 -15.49 -11.15 15.92
CA ALA A 24 -14.58 -11.14 17.07
C ALA A 24 -15.26 -10.80 18.41
N GLY A 25 -16.51 -10.34 18.39
CA GLY A 25 -17.26 -9.93 19.59
C GLY A 25 -16.75 -8.63 20.24
N VAL A 26 -15.82 -7.93 19.58
CA VAL A 26 -15.28 -6.63 19.98
C VAL A 26 -15.32 -5.67 18.79
N PRO A 27 -15.49 -4.35 19.00
CA PRO A 27 -15.41 -3.37 17.91
C PRO A 27 -14.06 -3.43 17.20
N GLY A 28 -14.09 -3.51 15.87
CA GLY A 28 -12.92 -3.58 15.00
C GLY A 28 -12.92 -2.45 13.98
N HIS A 29 -11.72 -2.02 13.58
CA HIS A 29 -11.52 -0.88 12.67
C HIS A 29 -10.58 -1.25 11.53
N ILE A 30 -10.83 -0.71 10.33
CA ILE A 30 -9.97 -0.92 9.15
C ILE A 30 -9.46 0.44 8.67
N TYR A 31 -8.14 0.61 8.72
CA TYR A 31 -7.45 1.82 8.26
C TYR A 31 -6.61 1.50 7.01
N PRO A 32 -6.81 2.21 5.89
CA PRO A 32 -5.92 2.10 4.74
C PRO A 32 -4.58 2.74 5.04
N LEU A 33 -3.51 1.95 4.92
CA LEU A 33 -2.14 2.34 5.20
C LEU A 33 -1.29 2.19 3.94
N SER A 34 -0.40 3.15 3.71
CA SER A 34 0.52 3.15 2.58
C SER A 34 1.96 3.22 3.05
N LEU A 35 2.81 2.36 2.48
CA LEU A 35 4.22 2.24 2.78
C LEU A 35 5.05 2.41 1.49
N LEU A 36 6.04 3.29 1.55
CA LEU A 36 7.03 3.51 0.49
C LEU A 36 8.42 3.23 1.06
N CYS A 37 9.01 2.10 0.70
CA CYS A 37 10.34 1.69 1.19
C CYS A 37 11.10 0.78 0.22
N TYR A 38 10.65 0.62 -1.02
CA TYR A 38 11.19 -0.40 -1.93
C TYR A 38 12.64 -0.13 -2.36
N GLU A 39 13.12 1.11 -2.32
CA GLU A 39 14.53 1.42 -2.62
C GLU A 39 15.47 0.87 -1.55
N VAL A 40 15.03 0.77 -0.29
CA VAL A 40 15.87 0.28 0.82
C VAL A 40 16.25 -1.18 0.62
N MET A 41 15.30 -1.99 0.17
CA MET A 41 15.49 -3.41 -0.13
C MET A 41 14.50 -3.80 -1.24
N PRO A 42 14.87 -3.64 -2.52
CA PRO A 42 13.97 -3.91 -3.63
C PRO A 42 13.64 -5.40 -3.72
N PRO A 43 12.39 -5.76 -4.08
CA PRO A 43 12.07 -7.14 -4.37
C PRO A 43 12.90 -7.61 -5.57
N HIS A 44 13.30 -8.89 -5.57
CA HIS A 44 14.02 -9.50 -6.67
C HIS A 44 13.13 -9.39 -7.93
N ASN A 45 13.52 -8.54 -8.88
CA ASN A 45 12.64 -8.18 -9.98
C ASN A 45 12.38 -9.39 -10.89
N ARG A 46 11.11 -9.61 -11.26
CA ARG A 46 10.69 -10.63 -12.24
C ARG A 46 11.18 -10.35 -13.68
N TYR A 47 12.00 -9.31 -13.87
CA TYR A 47 12.81 -9.01 -15.07
C TYR A 47 14.26 -9.45 -14.96
N CYS A 48 14.50 -10.44 -14.11
CA CYS A 48 15.54 -11.44 -14.29
C CYS A 48 15.32 -12.25 -15.60
N THR A 49 15.31 -11.57 -16.74
CA THR A 49 15.24 -12.13 -18.10
C THR A 49 16.41 -11.62 -18.94
N SER A 50 17.54 -11.36 -18.29
CA SER A 50 18.81 -11.22 -18.98
C SER A 50 19.84 -12.00 -18.17
N LEU A 51 20.09 -13.24 -18.64
CA LEU A 51 21.29 -14.10 -18.59
C LEU A 51 22.31 -14.04 -17.42
N VAL A 52 22.17 -13.17 -16.42
CA VAL A 52 23.16 -12.90 -15.37
C VAL A 52 22.77 -13.57 -14.04
N LEU A 53 21.48 -13.76 -13.76
CA LEU A 53 21.00 -14.31 -12.49
C LEU A 53 20.73 -15.82 -12.51
N ILE A 54 20.90 -16.49 -13.67
CA ILE A 54 20.88 -17.97 -13.70
C ILE A 54 22.19 -18.51 -13.10
N VAL A 55 23.29 -17.74 -13.15
CA VAL A 55 24.61 -18.15 -12.66
C VAL A 55 24.75 -18.00 -11.13
N GLU A 56 24.08 -17.03 -10.49
CA GLU A 56 24.23 -16.80 -9.05
C GLU A 56 23.32 -17.66 -8.15
N LYS A 57 22.38 -18.43 -8.72
CA LYS A 57 21.53 -19.31 -7.90
C LYS A 57 22.33 -20.46 -7.26
N GLU A 58 23.49 -20.80 -7.79
CA GLU A 58 24.43 -21.78 -7.20
C GLU A 58 25.37 -21.18 -6.14
N ILE A 59 25.50 -19.84 -6.06
CA ILE A 59 26.51 -19.17 -5.20
C ILE A 59 25.89 -18.08 -4.31
N GLY A 60 24.72 -18.33 -3.72
CA GLY A 60 24.13 -17.45 -2.70
C GLY A 60 23.62 -16.10 -3.22
N GLU A 61 22.38 -15.75 -2.89
CA GLU A 61 21.75 -14.52 -3.42
C GLU A 61 22.37 -13.25 -2.79
N GLN A 62 23.05 -12.41 -3.57
CA GLN A 62 23.46 -11.07 -3.13
C GLN A 62 22.24 -10.14 -3.06
N ARG A 63 21.83 -9.76 -1.85
CA ARG A 63 20.78 -8.75 -1.65
C ARG A 63 21.37 -7.35 -1.80
N VAL A 64 20.78 -6.54 -2.69
CA VAL A 64 21.08 -5.12 -2.79
C VAL A 64 20.32 -4.39 -1.69
N ILE A 65 21.05 -3.72 -0.80
CA ILE A 65 20.50 -2.82 0.21
C ILE A 65 20.97 -1.39 -0.07
N SER A 66 20.10 -0.40 0.13
CA SER A 66 20.45 1.01 -0.10
C SER A 66 20.00 1.92 1.03
N PHE A 67 20.67 3.07 1.17
CA PHE A 67 20.24 4.14 2.06
C PHE A 67 19.29 5.07 1.30
N HIS A 68 17.99 4.99 1.60
CA HIS A 68 16.96 5.77 0.94
C HIS A 68 15.89 6.22 1.93
N GLY A 69 15.22 7.34 1.64
CA GLY A 69 14.08 7.81 2.42
C GLY A 69 12.92 6.82 2.36
N ALA A 70 12.28 6.59 3.50
CA ALA A 70 11.05 5.80 3.59
C ALA A 70 9.87 6.69 3.98
N GLY A 71 8.67 6.31 3.55
CA GLY A 71 7.43 7.02 3.82
C GLY A 71 6.37 6.08 4.36
N LEU A 72 5.66 6.53 5.40
CA LEU A 72 4.50 5.86 5.98
C LEU A 72 3.35 6.86 6.06
N SER A 73 2.16 6.42 5.65
CA SER A 73 0.94 7.21 5.74
C SER A 73 -0.21 6.30 6.14
N VAL A 74 -1.14 6.87 6.91
CA VAL A 74 -2.43 6.26 7.25
C VAL A 74 -3.51 7.33 7.12
N THR A 75 -4.70 6.99 6.63
CA THR A 75 -5.85 7.90 6.63
C THR A 75 -6.93 7.40 7.58
N GLU A 76 -8.04 8.14 7.67
CA GLU A 76 -9.20 7.79 8.47
C GLU A 76 -9.76 6.40 8.15
N GLU A 77 -10.52 5.88 9.12
CA GLU A 77 -11.22 4.61 9.01
C GLU A 77 -12.22 4.65 7.84
N ILE A 78 -12.33 3.53 7.14
CA ILE A 78 -13.38 3.35 6.13
C ILE A 78 -14.39 2.34 6.68
N ASN A 79 -15.59 2.83 6.99
CA ASN A 79 -16.68 2.00 7.48
C ASN A 79 -17.34 1.23 6.32
N TYR A 80 -17.48 -0.09 6.48
CA TYR A 80 -18.10 -0.94 5.46
C TYR A 80 -19.57 -0.58 5.19
N GLY A 81 -20.34 -0.28 6.24
CA GLY A 81 -21.75 0.07 6.13
C GLY A 81 -21.97 1.33 5.30
N ASP A 82 -21.17 2.37 5.53
CA ASP A 82 -21.29 3.64 4.81
C ASP A 82 -20.99 3.48 3.31
N ILE A 83 -19.99 2.66 2.97
CA ILE A 83 -19.60 2.42 1.57
C ILE A 83 -20.62 1.55 0.84
N THR A 84 -21.20 0.56 1.52
CA THR A 84 -22.04 -0.46 0.88
C THR A 84 -23.54 -0.19 0.96
N ALA A 85 -23.97 0.88 1.63
CA ALA A 85 -25.38 1.23 1.86
C ALA A 85 -26.26 1.26 0.59
N HIS A 86 -25.68 1.54 -0.57
CA HIS A 86 -26.39 1.65 -1.85
C HIS A 86 -26.08 0.51 -2.84
N THR A 87 -25.39 -0.54 -2.38
CA THR A 87 -25.00 -1.67 -3.23
C THR A 87 -26.16 -2.67 -3.38
N LYS A 88 -26.27 -3.29 -4.55
CA LYS A 88 -27.42 -4.16 -4.88
C LYS A 88 -27.26 -5.56 -4.29
N ASN A 89 -26.03 -6.00 -4.09
CA ASN A 89 -25.69 -7.31 -3.57
C ASN A 89 -24.35 -7.29 -2.82
N ALA A 90 -24.06 -8.37 -2.09
CA ALA A 90 -22.86 -8.50 -1.27
C ALA A 90 -21.56 -8.51 -2.08
N ASP A 91 -21.57 -9.04 -3.31
CA ASP A 91 -20.38 -9.07 -4.17
C ASP A 91 -19.99 -7.66 -4.63
N GLU A 92 -20.96 -6.85 -5.05
CA GLU A 92 -20.76 -5.45 -5.40
C GLU A 92 -20.26 -4.65 -4.19
N GLY A 93 -20.81 -4.89 -3.00
CA GLY A 93 -20.35 -4.26 -1.76
C GLY A 93 -18.90 -4.60 -1.41
N ARG A 94 -18.54 -5.88 -1.53
CA ARG A 94 -17.17 -6.37 -1.31
C ARG A 94 -16.16 -5.73 -2.26
N GLU A 95 -16.47 -5.69 -3.56
CA GLU A 95 -15.60 -5.07 -4.56
C GLU A 95 -15.50 -3.55 -4.36
N LEU A 96 -16.61 -2.87 -4.08
CA LEU A 96 -16.62 -1.43 -3.85
C LEU A 96 -15.80 -1.05 -2.62
N PHE A 97 -15.95 -1.80 -1.52
CA PHE A 97 -15.16 -1.59 -0.30
C PHE A 97 -13.66 -1.79 -0.55
N THR A 98 -13.30 -2.89 -1.22
CA THR A 98 -11.91 -3.20 -1.59
C THR A 98 -11.29 -2.11 -2.45
N ASN A 99 -12.01 -1.66 -3.49
CA ASN A 99 -11.57 -0.60 -4.38
C ASN A 99 -11.42 0.74 -3.64
N THR A 100 -12.31 1.05 -2.70
CA THR A 100 -12.24 2.28 -1.90
C THR A 100 -10.98 2.29 -1.03
N LEU A 101 -10.70 1.18 -0.33
CA LEU A 101 -9.46 1.00 0.44
C LEU A 101 -8.22 1.13 -0.45
N TYR A 102 -8.19 0.41 -1.57
CA TYR A 102 -7.07 0.44 -2.50
C TYR A 102 -6.81 1.84 -3.05
N ASN A 103 -7.85 2.56 -3.46
CA ASN A 103 -7.73 3.92 -3.97
C ASN A 103 -7.18 4.89 -2.91
N SER A 104 -7.57 4.74 -1.63
CA SER A 104 -6.95 5.51 -0.54
C SER A 104 -5.45 5.21 -0.42
N VAL A 105 -5.06 3.93 -0.42
CA VAL A 105 -3.65 3.52 -0.33
C VAL A 105 -2.82 4.04 -1.51
N VAL A 106 -3.37 4.01 -2.72
CA VAL A 106 -2.73 4.57 -3.93
C VAL A 106 -2.58 6.09 -3.83
N ASN A 107 -3.60 6.80 -3.35
CA ASN A 107 -3.53 8.25 -3.16
C ASN A 107 -2.42 8.62 -2.16
N GLN A 108 -2.40 7.96 -1.01
CA GLN A 108 -1.36 8.11 0.01
C GLN A 108 0.04 7.80 -0.57
N TYR A 109 0.16 6.71 -1.34
CA TYR A 109 1.43 6.33 -1.97
C TYR A 109 1.95 7.39 -2.93
N ASN A 110 1.07 8.00 -3.73
CA ASN A 110 1.45 9.04 -4.68
C ASN A 110 1.93 10.33 -3.99
N VAL A 111 1.34 10.68 -2.85
CA VAL A 111 1.80 11.79 -2.00
C VAL A 111 3.19 11.49 -1.45
N LEU A 112 3.39 10.30 -0.84
CA LEU A 112 4.70 9.86 -0.33
C LEU A 112 5.77 9.83 -1.43
N LYS A 113 5.42 9.28 -2.60
CA LYS A 113 6.31 9.22 -3.76
C LYS A 113 6.72 10.61 -4.25
N SER A 114 5.79 11.56 -4.23
CA SER A 114 6.08 12.96 -4.58
C SER A 114 6.92 13.65 -3.53
N ALA A 115 6.76 13.34 -2.24
CA ALA A 115 7.58 13.90 -1.17
C ALA A 115 9.04 13.44 -1.26
N ILE A 116 9.25 12.15 -1.49
CA ILE A 116 10.58 11.49 -1.42
C ILE A 116 11.33 11.59 -2.75
N PHE A 117 10.71 11.23 -3.89
CA PHE A 117 11.43 11.15 -5.18
C PHE A 117 11.44 12.45 -5.98
N ARG A 118 10.64 13.46 -5.59
CA ARG A 118 10.63 14.77 -6.25
C ARG A 118 11.18 15.88 -5.36
N ASP A 119 11.83 15.51 -4.26
CA ASP A 119 12.46 16.42 -3.28
C ASP A 119 11.53 17.54 -2.78
N ARG A 120 10.22 17.25 -2.66
CA ARG A 120 9.24 18.25 -2.21
C ARG A 120 8.97 18.22 -0.71
N GLY A 121 9.43 17.17 -0.01
CA GLY A 121 9.26 17.04 1.44
C GLY A 121 7.82 17.23 1.89
N ALA A 122 7.59 17.98 2.98
CA ALA A 122 6.26 18.22 3.54
C ALA A 122 5.36 19.14 2.67
N ALA A 123 5.90 19.81 1.63
CA ALA A 123 5.15 20.74 0.81
C ALA A 123 4.09 20.09 -0.10
N VAL A 124 4.11 18.75 -0.24
CA VAL A 124 3.07 17.99 -0.96
C VAL A 124 1.90 17.55 -0.08
N SER A 125 1.91 17.94 1.19
CA SER A 125 0.78 17.71 2.10
C SER A 125 -0.49 18.35 1.53
N ASN A 126 -1.64 17.74 1.83
CA ASN A 126 -2.95 18.25 1.46
C ASN A 126 -3.90 18.18 2.67
N ASN A 127 -5.17 18.50 2.46
CA ASN A 127 -6.18 18.50 3.52
C ASN A 127 -6.47 17.10 4.12
N VAL A 128 -6.11 16.02 3.41
CA VAL A 128 -6.34 14.63 3.85
C VAL A 128 -5.05 13.99 4.38
N ILE A 129 -3.89 14.36 3.85
CA ILE A 129 -2.58 13.75 4.16
C ILE A 129 -1.61 14.85 4.56
N SER A 130 -1.28 14.90 5.85
CA SER A 130 -0.32 15.84 6.43
C SER A 130 1.00 15.14 6.74
N LEU A 131 2.06 15.50 6.03
CA LEU A 131 3.38 14.88 6.21
C LEU A 131 4.20 15.61 7.27
N SER A 132 4.91 14.83 8.08
CA SER A 132 5.86 15.32 9.07
C SER A 132 7.07 14.39 9.19
N GLN A 133 8.12 14.86 9.84
CA GLN A 133 9.31 14.07 10.18
C GLN A 133 9.52 14.13 11.70
N PRO A 134 8.77 13.35 12.49
CA PRO A 134 8.73 13.41 13.95
C PRO A 134 9.95 12.78 14.64
N TRP A 135 11.12 12.89 14.03
CA TRP A 135 12.41 12.41 14.53
C TRP A 135 13.48 13.50 14.51
N ARG A 136 13.04 14.76 14.36
CA ARG A 136 13.83 15.92 14.78
C ARG A 136 13.66 16.16 16.26
#